data_AF-A0A920G4H6-F1
#
_entry.id   AF-A0A920G4H6-F1
#
_cell.length_a   1.000
_cell.length_b   1.000
_cell.length_c   1.000
_cell.angle_alpha   90.00
_cell.angle_beta   90.00
_cell.angle_gamma   90.00
#
_symmetry.space_group_name_H-M   'P 1'
#
loop_
_entity.id
_entity.type
_entity.pdbx_description
1 polymer ?
#
loop_
_entity_poly.entity_id
_entity_poly.type
_entity_poly.pdbx_seq_one_letter_code
_entity_poly.pdbx_strand_id
1 'polypeptide(L)' 'MKELDEIKAIALEYGKREAPSILAKGEGEEAMSIIDAAFELGLPVIEDEALQRLA' A
#
# COMPACT_ATOMS: atom_id res chain seq x y z
N MET A 1 0.24 19.23 1.25
CA MET A 1 1.04 17.99 1.29
C MET A 1 0.50 17.23 2.49
N LYS A 2 0.10 15.95 2.35
CA LYS A 2 -0.26 15.14 3.53
C LYS A 2 0.97 15.11 4.44
N GLU A 3 0.78 15.24 5.74
CA GLU A 3 1.88 15.07 6.69
C GLU A 3 2.39 13.63 6.56
N LEU A 4 3.69 13.40 6.77
CA LEU A 4 4.29 12.07 6.56
C LEU A 4 3.50 10.98 7.31
N ASP A 5 3.12 11.29 8.56
CA ASP A 5 2.37 10.42 9.46
C ASP A 5 0.93 10.10 8.98
N GLU A 6 0.40 10.85 8.01
CA GLU A 6 -0.92 10.62 7.42
C GLU A 6 -0.89 9.67 6.23
N ILE A 7 0.31 9.29 5.75
CA ILE A 7 0.45 8.41 4.60
C ILE A 7 0.27 6.96 5.07
N LYS A 8 -0.65 6.25 4.42
CA LYS A 8 -0.89 4.81 4.61
C LYS A 8 -0.71 4.06 3.31
N ALA A 9 -0.11 2.88 3.37
CA ALA A 9 0.09 2.02 2.21
C ALA A 9 -0.25 0.56 2.55
N ILE A 10 -0.85 -0.14 1.58
CA ILE A 10 -1.21 -1.55 1.68
C ILE A 10 -0.80 -2.22 0.38
N ALA A 11 0.07 -3.23 0.48
CA ALA A 11 0.45 -4.06 -0.66
C ALA A 11 -0.51 -5.26 -0.76
N LEU A 12 -1.12 -5.44 -1.93
CA LEU A 12 -2.08 -6.51 -2.20
C LEU A 12 -1.55 -7.48 -3.25
N GLU A 13 -1.79 -8.78 -3.04
CA GLU A 13 -1.58 -9.84 -4.03
C GLU A 13 -2.92 -10.44 -4.45
N TYR A 14 -3.07 -10.68 -5.76
CA TYR A 14 -4.18 -11.40 -6.36
C TYR A 14 -3.66 -12.58 -7.20
N GLY A 15 -4.48 -13.63 -7.32
CA GLY A 15 -4.27 -14.73 -8.28
C GLY A 15 -3.68 -16.02 -7.71
N LYS A 16 -3.16 -16.03 -6.48
CA LYS A 16 -2.72 -17.27 -5.79
C LYS A 16 -3.78 -17.87 -4.87
N ARG A 17 -4.78 -17.08 -4.48
CA ARG A 17 -5.87 -17.46 -3.57
C ARG A 17 -7.20 -16.99 -4.14
N GLU A 18 -8.28 -17.58 -3.65
CA GLU A 18 -9.67 -17.24 -4.05
C GLU A 18 -10.00 -15.77 -3.75
N ALA A 19 -9.44 -15.23 -2.68
CA ALA A 19 -9.59 -13.84 -2.26
C ALA A 19 -8.23 -13.12 -2.31
N PRO A 20 -8.23 -11.77 -2.35
CA PRO A 20 -7.01 -10.96 -2.28
C PRO A 20 -6.31 -11.20 -0.96
N SER A 21 -5.01 -10.93 -0.89
CA SER A 21 -4.27 -10.99 0.36
C SER A 21 -3.38 -9.79 0.54
N ILE A 22 -3.35 -9.28 1.78
CA ILE A 22 -2.40 -8.25 2.19
C ILE A 22 -1.03 -8.90 2.36
N LEU A 23 -0.02 -8.37 1.68
CA LEU A 23 1.38 -8.78 1.83
C LEU A 23 2.11 -7.90 2.86
N ALA A 24 1.82 -6.60 2.85
CA ALA A 24 2.41 -5.62 3.74
C ALA A 24 1.43 -4.46 3.97
N LYS A 25 1.54 -3.80 5.12
CA LYS A 25 0.87 -2.55 5.41
C LYS A 25 1.75 -1.70 6.31
N GLY A 26 1.64 -0.38 6.20
CA GLY A 26 2.44 0.55 6.97
C GLY A 26 1.87 1.96 6.95
N GLU A 27 2.33 2.77 7.89
CA GLU A 27 2.03 4.20 8.01
C GLU A 27 3.34 4.98 8.07
N GLY A 28 3.34 6.27 7.72
CA GLY A 28 4.54 7.10 7.78
C GLY A 28 5.68 6.55 6.91
N GLU A 29 6.85 6.40 7.52
CA GLU A 29 8.07 5.90 6.86
C GLU A 29 7.92 4.46 6.32
N GLU A 30 7.17 3.60 7.00
CA GLU A 30 6.91 2.24 6.52
C GLU A 30 6.02 2.27 5.26
N ALA A 31 5.04 3.16 5.23
CA ALA A 31 4.19 3.37 4.05
C ALA A 31 5.02 3.83 2.84
N MET A 32 5.93 4.79 3.06
CA MET A 32 6.85 5.25 2.02
C MET A 32 7.74 4.12 1.51
N SER A 33 8.29 3.30 2.41
CA SER A 33 9.12 2.16 2.02
C SER A 33 8.36 1.13 1.15
N ILE A 34 7.07 0.92 1.40
CA ILE A 34 6.21 0.06 0.57
C ILE A 34 6.00 0.67 -0.82
N ILE A 35 5.73 1.98 -0.88
CA ILE A 35 5.50 2.71 -2.13
C ILE A 35 6.77 2.72 -3.00
N ASP A 36 7.93 2.98 -2.40
CA ASP A 36 9.21 3.00 -3.09
C ASP A 36 9.53 1.63 -3.69
N ALA A 37 9.35 0.55 -2.91
CA ALA A 37 9.51 -0.81 -3.42
C ALA A 37 8.55 -1.13 -4.57
N ALA A 38 7.31 -0.64 -4.52
CA ALA A 38 6.35 -0.82 -5.62
C ALA A 38 6.82 -0.13 -6.90
N PHE A 39 7.36 1.09 -6.80
CA PHE A 39 7.90 1.80 -7.95
C PHE A 39 9.15 1.13 -8.53
N GLU A 40 10.07 0.68 -7.69
CA GLU A 40 11.27 -0.07 -8.12
C GLU A 40 10.92 -1.34 -8.90
N LEU A 41 9.84 -2.01 -8.51
CA LEU A 41 9.33 -3.23 -9.15
C LEU A 41 8.39 -2.96 -10.34
N GLY A 42 8.09 -1.69 -10.65
CA GLY A 42 7.16 -1.33 -11.72
C GLY A 42 5.71 -1.74 -11.43
N LEU A 43 5.32 -1.87 -10.16
CA LEU A 43 3.97 -2.20 -9.73
C LEU A 43 3.08 -0.96 -9.69
N PRO A 44 1.78 -1.09 -9.99
CA PRO A 44 0.85 0.03 -9.94
C PRO A 44 0.60 0.49 -8.48
N VAL A 45 0.64 1.80 -8.26
CA VAL A 45 0.26 2.46 -7.01
C VAL A 45 -0.98 3.30 -7.26
N ILE A 46 -2.04 3.07 -6.48
CA ILE A 46 -3.34 3.72 -6.62
C ILE A 46 -3.67 4.44 -5.31
N GLU A 47 -4.03 5.72 -5.39
CA GLU A 47 -4.58 6.45 -4.23
C GLU A 47 -6.08 6.12 -4.10
N ASP A 48 -6.45 5.44 -3.03
CA ASP A 48 -7.83 5.09 -2.69
C ASP A 48 -8.08 5.32 -1.19
N GLU A 49 -8.69 6.46 -0.86
CA GLU A 49 -8.96 6.83 0.53
C GLU A 49 -9.96 5.91 1.23
N ALA A 50 -10.90 5.30 0.49
CA ALA A 50 -11.89 4.42 1.09
C ALA A 50 -11.24 3.11 1.51
N LEU A 51 -10.38 2.55 0.66
CA LEU A 51 -9.64 1.33 0.95
C LEU A 51 -8.61 1.53 2.08
N GLN A 52 -7.91 2.67 2.08
CA GLN A 52 -6.93 3.01 3.13
C GLN A 52 -7.55 3.07 4.54
N ARG A 53 -8.85 3.39 4.67
CA ARG A 53 -9.55 3.41 5.97
C ARG A 53 -9.96 2.04 6.49
N LEU A 54 -9.88 0.99 5.68
CA LEU A 54 -10.39 -0.35 6.00
C LEU A 54 -9.31 -1.34 6.48
N ALA A 55 -8.03 -0.96 6.46
CA ALA A 55 -6.88 -1.82 6.81
C ALA A 55 -6.13 -1.35 8.05
#